data_AF-A0A1A9EZN1-F1
#
_entry.id   AF-A0A1A9EZN1-F1
#
_cell.length_a   1.000
_cell.length_b   1.000
_cell.length_c   1.000
_cell.angle_alpha   90.00
_cell.angle_beta   90.00
_cell.angle_gamma   90.00
#
_symmetry.space_group_name_H-M   'P 1'
#
loop_
_entity.id
_entity.type
_entity.pdbx_description
1 polymer ?
#
loop_
_entity_poly.entity_id
_entity_poly.type
_entity_poly.pdbx_seq_one_letter_code
_entity_poly.pdbx_strand_id
1 'polypeptide(L)' 'MSKSIKVVVTRKKDNEAPDPARQLRIDEAMGFVRGLRKKGDNLKVMVDKLNEHGHLCPDGSAWTYDSLNSFIHDHQL' A
#
# COMPACT_ATOMS: atom_id res chain seq x y z
N MET A 1 9.51 -46.09 21.35
CA MET A 1 8.28 -45.29 21.53
C MET A 1 8.57 -43.86 21.07
N SER A 2 8.24 -43.55 19.83
CA SER A 2 8.50 -42.24 19.21
C SER A 2 7.42 -41.25 19.65
N LYS A 3 7.75 -40.34 20.56
CA LYS A 3 6.82 -39.28 20.99
C LYS A 3 6.96 -38.11 20.02
N SER A 4 6.09 -38.07 19.02
CA SER A 4 5.94 -36.94 18.10
C SER A 4 5.36 -35.74 18.87
N ILE A 5 6.16 -34.71 19.08
CA ILE A 5 5.72 -33.45 19.70
C ILE A 5 4.90 -32.68 18.66
N LYS A 6 3.58 -32.62 18.87
CA LYS A 6 2.67 -31.75 18.12
C LYS A 6 2.86 -30.33 18.62
N VAL A 7 3.60 -29.51 17.87
CA VAL A 7 3.71 -28.08 18.13
C VAL A 7 2.41 -27.42 17.65
N VAL A 8 1.51 -27.13 18.59
CA VAL A 8 0.32 -26.32 18.37
C VAL A 8 0.77 -24.86 18.32
N VAL A 9 0.88 -24.29 17.12
CA VAL A 9 1.14 -22.85 16.96
C VAL A 9 -0.17 -22.10 17.22
N THR A 10 -0.38 -21.70 18.47
CA THR A 10 -1.40 -20.73 18.85
C THR A 10 -0.99 -19.33 18.43
N ARG A 11 -1.82 -18.70 17.60
CA ARG A 11 -1.73 -17.33 17.09
C ARG A 11 -1.62 -16.29 18.22
N LYS A 12 -0.77 -15.26 18.05
CA LYS A 12 -1.01 -13.87 18.50
C LYS A 12 0.03 -12.88 17.93
N LYS A 13 -0.50 -11.94 17.11
CA LYS A 13 -0.13 -10.53 16.85
C LYS A 13 1.30 -10.14 16.43
N ASP A 14 1.32 -9.17 15.51
CA ASP A 14 2.39 -8.19 15.27
C ASP A 14 3.67 -8.67 14.58
N ASN A 15 3.53 -9.04 13.31
CA ASN A 15 4.51 -8.75 12.28
C ASN A 15 3.82 -9.06 10.94
N GLU A 16 3.13 -8.08 10.36
CA GLU A 16 2.91 -8.13 8.92
C GLU A 16 4.31 -8.02 8.29
N ALA A 17 4.93 -9.18 8.06
CA ALA A 17 6.02 -9.27 7.10
C ALA A 17 5.56 -8.49 5.87
N PRO A 18 6.36 -7.57 5.32
CA PRO A 18 5.93 -6.76 4.19
C PRO A 18 5.51 -7.72 3.08
N ASP A 19 4.20 -7.85 2.91
CA ASP A 19 3.66 -8.74 1.90
C ASP A 19 4.24 -8.23 0.58
N PRO A 20 4.96 -9.06 -0.19
CA PRO A 20 5.63 -8.57 -1.39
C PRO A 20 4.64 -7.94 -2.37
N ALA A 21 3.37 -8.35 -2.35
CA ALA A 21 2.32 -7.71 -3.14
C ALA A 21 1.84 -6.36 -2.56
N ARG A 22 2.01 -6.11 -1.25
CA ARG A 22 1.79 -4.79 -0.65
C ARG A 22 2.92 -3.83 -1.03
N GLN A 23 4.17 -4.29 -0.98
CA GLN A 23 5.32 -3.47 -1.38
C GLN A 23 5.25 -3.11 -2.87
N LEU A 24 4.85 -4.05 -3.72
CA LEU A 24 4.64 -3.81 -5.16
C LEU A 24 3.60 -2.71 -5.39
N ARG A 25 2.46 -2.78 -4.69
CA ARG A 25 1.39 -1.77 -4.77
C ARG A 25 1.85 -0.39 -4.32
N ILE A 26 2.67 -0.32 -3.26
CA ILE A 26 3.28 0.94 -2.79
C ILE A 26 4.21 1.49 -3.87
N ASP A 27 5.09 0.67 -4.45
CA ASP A 27 6.05 1.12 -5.46
C ASP A 27 5.35 1.62 -6.73
N GLU A 28 4.33 0.90 -7.21
CA GLU A 28 3.50 1.30 -8.34
C GLU A 28 2.79 2.63 -8.07
N ALA A 29 2.12 2.76 -6.91
CA ALA A 29 1.45 3.99 -6.53
C ALA A 29 2.45 5.15 -6.38
N MET A 30 3.61 4.92 -5.77
CA MET A 30 4.65 5.92 -5.59
C MET A 30 5.20 6.41 -6.94
N GLY A 31 5.47 5.49 -7.86
CA GLY A 31 5.90 5.82 -9.23
C GLY A 31 4.85 6.64 -9.98
N PHE A 32 3.58 6.25 -9.85
CA PHE A 32 2.47 6.94 -10.51
C PHE A 32 2.25 8.35 -9.93
N VAL A 33 2.20 8.47 -8.60
CA VAL A 33 2.05 9.75 -7.89
C VAL A 33 3.21 10.69 -8.20
N ARG A 34 4.46 10.19 -8.23
CA ARG A 34 5.61 10.98 -8.68
C ARG A 34 5.46 11.49 -10.10
N GLY A 35 5.00 10.63 -11.01
CA GLY A 35 4.76 11.00 -12.41
C GLY A 35 3.70 12.10 -12.54
N LEU A 36 2.62 12.01 -11.77
CA LEU A 36 1.55 13.00 -11.74
C LEU A 36 1.98 14.31 -11.08
N ARG A 37 2.75 14.25 -9.98
CA ARG A 37 3.29 15.43 -9.30
C ARG A 37 4.27 16.18 -10.17
N LYS A 38 5.11 15.47 -10.92
CA LYS A 38 6.03 16.08 -11.90
C LYS A 38 5.29 16.80 -13.03
N LYS A 39 4.08 16.34 -13.38
CA LYS A 39 3.18 17.02 -14.33
C LYS A 39 2.46 18.24 -13.73
N GLY A 40 2.47 18.40 -12.40
CA GLY A 40 1.70 19.44 -11.70
C GLY A 40 0.20 19.14 -11.66
N ASP A 41 -0.21 17.87 -11.78
CA ASP A 41 -1.61 17.46 -11.64
C ASP A 41 -2.11 17.79 -10.22
N ASN A 42 -3.39 18.13 -10.11
CA ASN A 42 -4.01 18.38 -8.81
C ASN A 42 -4.26 17.05 -8.06
N LEU A 43 -4.14 17.04 -6.73
CA LEU A 43 -4.34 15.85 -5.89
C LEU A 43 -5.66 15.12 -6.19
N LYS A 44 -6.75 15.87 -6.41
CA LYS A 44 -8.05 15.29 -6.77
C LYS A 44 -8.00 14.52 -8.10
N VAL A 45 -7.29 15.05 -9.09
CA VAL A 45 -7.08 14.39 -10.39
C VAL A 45 -6.16 13.18 -10.23
N MET A 46 -5.19 13.23 -9.32
CA MET A 46 -4.33 12.10 -9.03
C MET A 46 -5.10 10.93 -8.41
N VAL A 47 -5.97 11.21 -7.44
CA VAL A 47 -6.86 10.21 -6.83
C VAL A 47 -7.73 9.55 -7.89
N ASP A 48 -8.34 10.37 -8.77
CA ASP A 48 -9.19 9.88 -9.84
C ASP A 48 -8.41 8.93 -10.77
N LYS A 49 -7.25 9.37 -11.26
CA LYS A 49 -6.37 8.56 -12.12
C LYS A 49 -5.88 7.29 -11.42
N LEU A 50 -5.51 7.35 -10.15
CA LEU A 50 -5.11 6.15 -9.40
C LEU A 50 -6.25 5.14 -9.33
N ASN A 51 -7.46 5.60 -9.04
CA ASN A 51 -8.65 4.74 -8.96
C ASN A 51 -9.09 4.21 -10.34
N GLU A 52 -9.03 5.03 -11.39
CA GLU A 52 -9.32 4.63 -12.78
C GLU A 52 -8.33 3.57 -13.27
N HIS A 53 -7.05 3.69 -12.90
CA HIS A 53 -6.03 2.70 -13.22
C HIS A 53 -6.07 1.46 -12.31
N GLY A 54 -6.96 1.41 -11.33
CA GLY A 54 -7.08 0.29 -10.39
C GLY A 54 -5.92 0.19 -9.39
N HIS A 55 -5.12 1.24 -9.25
CA HIS A 55 -4.08 1.30 -8.22
C HIS A 55 -4.75 1.51 -6.88
N LEU A 56 -4.80 0.46 -6.06
CA LEU A 56 -5.33 0.53 -4.71
C LEU A 56 -4.29 1.11 -3.75
N CYS A 57 -4.77 1.67 -2.64
CA CYS A 57 -3.93 2.03 -1.51
C CYS A 57 -3.16 0.81 -0.98
N PRO A 58 -2.10 1.02 -0.17
CA PRO A 58 -1.36 -0.06 0.49
C PRO A 58 -2.22 -0.93 1.42
N ASP A 59 -3.38 -0.42 1.80
CA ASP A 59 -4.41 -1.07 2.61
C ASP A 59 -5.42 -1.88 1.77
N GLY A 60 -5.36 -1.77 0.43
CA GLY A 60 -6.32 -2.39 -0.50
C GLY A 60 -7.60 -1.58 -0.73
N SER A 61 -7.75 -0.43 -0.07
CA SER A 61 -8.85 0.52 -0.28
C SER A 61 -8.61 1.44 -1.47
N ALA A 62 -9.66 2.09 -1.98
CA ALA A 62 -9.53 3.11 -3.01
C ALA A 62 -8.78 4.35 -2.48
N TRP A 63 -8.12 5.10 -3.37
CA TRP A 63 -7.51 6.37 -2.99
C TRP A 63 -8.57 7.41 -2.67
N THR A 64 -8.30 8.17 -1.63
CA THR A 64 -9.06 9.34 -1.23
C THR A 64 -8.10 10.52 -1.17
N TYR A 65 -8.66 11.74 -1.10
CA TYR A 65 -7.83 12.93 -0.97
C TYR A 65 -6.93 12.85 0.27
N ASP A 66 -7.49 12.49 1.43
CA ASP A 66 -6.75 12.36 2.68
C ASP A 66 -5.70 11.24 2.60
N SER A 67 -6.06 10.04 2.12
CA SER A 67 -5.09 8.94 2.04
C SER A 67 -3.94 9.24 1.08
N LEU A 68 -4.22 9.89 -0.05
CA LEU A 68 -3.19 10.31 -0.99
C LEU A 68 -2.33 11.43 -0.42
N ASN A 69 -2.94 12.42 0.23
CA ASN A 69 -2.22 13.53 0.83
C ASN A 69 -1.30 13.06 1.96
N SER A 70 -1.80 12.17 2.84
CA SER A 70 -0.99 11.51 3.87
C SER A 70 0.13 10.68 3.25
N PHE A 71 -0.13 9.92 2.20
CA PHE A 71 0.89 9.11 1.52
C PHE A 71 2.00 9.96 0.89
N ILE A 72 1.65 11.07 0.25
CA ILE A 72 2.62 12.02 -0.31
C ILE A 72 3.47 12.64 0.80
N HIS A 73 2.84 13.01 1.92
CA HIS A 73 3.55 13.56 3.08
C HIS A 73 4.49 12.54 3.73
N ASP A 74 4.02 11.31 3.93
CA ASP A 74 4.76 10.22 4.57
C ASP A 74 5.97 9.79 3.74
N HIS A 75 5.79 9.68 2.42
CA HIS A 75 6.84 9.31 1.48
C HIS A 75 7.67 10.49 0.94
N GLN A 76 7.44 11.71 1.47
CA GLN A 76 8.08 12.96 1.04
C GLN A 76 8.13 13.13 -0.49
N LEU A 77 7.04 12.74 -1.15
CA LEU A 77 6.88 12.82 -2.60
C LEU A 77 6.68 14.23 -3.08
#